data_AF-A0A0B6Z1P0-F1
#
_entry.id   AF-A0A0B6Z1P0-F1
#
_cell.length_a   1.000
_cell.length_b   1.000
_cell.length_c   1.000
_cell.angle_alpha   90.00
_cell.angle_beta   90.00
_cell.angle_gamma   90.00
#
_symmetry.space_group_name_H-M   'P 1'
#
loop_
_entity.id
_entity.type
_entity.pdbx_description
1 polymer ?
#
loop_
_entity_poly.entity_id
_entity_poly.type
_entity_poly.pdbx_seq_one_letter_code
_entity_poly.pdbx_strand_id
1 'polypeptide(L)'
;TRLLDNSVFWKHAKSTVPQIICGVLRVLSATCQLCPEASSKVINKVAPLVFSFLDSTDPNIVSHTWEAVLSVISAHETCWQHINWQKAVWPKIKQVLENGCSGQATVICPCLLPLLSKVPKMNYTHFFDSFRLGLREDSVLNSQLDLSALVYSFLECIQYRVKCIEDASSEIRSLILDQVLLVVQASMVDIKPGLSKTELYSRLCPLLSAVSRIDSSIEDVFWSELSTTIRGILLEEFISAQKSSQESFETFSKEPVIFQRLNLLFEGIVYQASGLVKTERVRFGPVDSQSNLKKKKYFGKDKQTISDSTGQFISDVFVTVFKLTSIVEKLSPLFFTLFKDLSLIHIPNQTAERLSNRSDHTVEQVTAELGTKCIINVDNCTENDFNQFFQLVTLENDNV
;
A
#
# COMPACT_ATOMS: atom_id res chain seq x y z
N THR A 1 -17.78 24.75 34.87
CA THR A 1 -16.59 25.62 34.85
C THR A 1 -15.75 25.52 36.12
N ARG A 2 -16.33 25.47 37.33
CA ARG A 2 -15.60 25.41 38.63
C ARG A 2 -14.40 24.44 38.68
N LEU A 3 -14.46 23.28 38.03
CA LEU A 3 -13.33 22.34 37.92
C LEU A 3 -12.16 22.91 37.09
N LEU A 4 -12.45 23.52 35.92
CA LEU A 4 -11.47 24.09 35.01
C LEU A 4 -10.85 25.39 35.56
N ASP A 5 -11.57 26.08 36.44
CA ASP A 5 -11.07 27.26 37.16
C ASP A 5 -10.09 26.88 38.29
N ASN A 6 -10.09 25.61 38.73
CA ASN A 6 -9.25 25.14 39.82
C ASN A 6 -7.83 24.78 39.33
N SER A 7 -6.82 25.48 39.85
CA SER A 7 -5.41 25.23 39.51
C SER A 7 -4.92 23.81 39.86
N VAL A 8 -5.53 23.14 40.84
CA VAL A 8 -5.17 21.76 41.24
C VAL A 8 -5.47 20.77 40.12
N PHE A 9 -6.58 20.95 39.39
CA PHE A 9 -6.93 20.10 38.26
C PHE A 9 -5.80 20.05 37.22
N TRP A 10 -5.26 21.20 36.85
CA TRP A 10 -4.18 21.31 35.87
C TRP A 10 -2.86 20.69 36.34
N LYS A 11 -2.61 20.65 37.65
CA LYS A 11 -1.42 20.00 38.21
C LYS A 11 -1.46 18.47 38.03
N HIS A 12 -2.64 17.87 37.98
CA HIS A 12 -2.77 16.42 37.77
C HIS A 12 -2.26 15.93 36.41
N ALA A 13 -2.19 16.81 35.41
CA ALA A 13 -1.58 16.46 34.12
C ALA A 13 -0.07 16.19 34.24
N LYS A 14 0.58 16.66 35.30
CA LYS A 14 2.00 16.39 35.58
C LYS A 14 2.23 15.21 36.52
N SER A 15 1.17 14.45 36.83
CA SER A 15 1.27 13.26 37.66
C SER A 15 2.17 12.23 37.01
N THR A 16 2.95 11.48 37.79
CA THR A 16 3.70 10.31 37.29
C THR A 16 2.82 9.08 37.12
N VAL A 17 1.58 9.13 37.62
CA VAL A 17 0.60 8.03 37.55
C VAL A 17 -0.19 8.13 36.24
N PRO A 18 -0.03 7.21 35.27
CA PRO A 18 -0.67 7.29 33.95
C PRO A 18 -2.19 7.43 34.02
N GLN A 19 -2.86 6.74 34.93
CA GLN A 19 -4.32 6.79 35.08
C GLN A 19 -4.82 8.20 35.43
N ILE A 20 -4.02 8.97 36.18
CA ILE A 20 -4.36 10.36 36.52
C ILE A 20 -4.25 11.24 35.27
N ILE A 21 -3.19 11.08 34.47
CA ILE A 21 -3.03 11.78 33.19
C ILE A 21 -4.19 11.42 32.25
N CYS A 22 -4.52 10.13 32.09
CA CYS A 22 -5.65 9.68 31.28
C CYS A 22 -6.97 10.28 31.76
N GLY A 23 -7.20 10.33 33.07
CA GLY A 23 -8.38 10.98 33.66
C GLY A 23 -8.49 12.45 33.27
N VAL A 24 -7.38 13.19 33.33
CA VAL A 24 -7.33 14.60 32.88
C VAL A 24 -7.63 14.70 31.38
N LEU A 25 -6.95 13.93 30.53
CA LEU A 25 -7.15 13.94 29.08
C LEU A 25 -8.60 13.61 28.68
N ARG A 26 -9.22 12.63 29.35
CA ARG A 26 -10.63 12.28 29.15
C ARG A 26 -11.57 13.41 29.52
N VAL A 27 -11.35 14.08 30.66
CA VAL A 27 -12.16 15.24 31.06
C VAL A 27 -12.03 16.36 30.03
N LEU A 28 -10.82 16.62 29.53
CA LEU A 28 -10.59 17.62 28.50
C LEU A 28 -11.26 17.26 27.16
N SER A 29 -11.10 16.01 26.71
CA SER A 29 -11.77 15.45 25.53
C SER A 29 -13.29 15.64 25.62
N ALA A 30 -13.90 15.15 26.70
CA ALA A 30 -15.33 15.25 26.95
C ALA A 30 -15.81 16.72 27.07
N THR A 31 -15.00 17.61 27.65
CA THR A 31 -15.34 19.03 27.73
C THR A 31 -15.34 19.67 26.33
N CYS A 32 -14.39 19.32 25.47
CA CYS A 32 -14.37 19.79 24.08
C CYS A 32 -15.58 19.26 23.28
N GLN A 33 -15.93 17.99 23.43
CA GLN A 33 -17.03 17.36 22.70
C GLN A 33 -18.42 17.79 23.19
N LEU A 34 -18.62 17.82 24.52
CA LEU A 34 -19.95 17.99 25.12
C LEU A 34 -20.22 19.42 25.59
N CYS A 35 -19.18 20.22 25.82
CA CYS A 35 -19.29 21.59 26.35
C CYS A 35 -18.32 22.55 25.64
N PRO A 36 -18.43 22.73 24.30
CA PRO A 36 -17.50 23.54 23.53
C PRO A 36 -17.39 24.99 24.03
N GLU A 37 -18.49 25.60 24.50
CA GLU A 37 -18.46 26.95 25.09
C GLU A 37 -17.59 27.04 26.35
N ALA A 38 -17.58 25.98 27.16
CA ALA A 38 -16.77 25.94 28.38
C ALA A 38 -15.29 25.72 28.06
N SER A 39 -14.98 24.83 27.11
CA SER A 39 -13.59 24.59 26.67
C SER A 39 -13.02 25.78 25.91
N SER A 40 -13.83 26.51 25.12
CA SER A 40 -13.44 27.76 24.44
C SER A 40 -12.86 28.79 25.41
N LYS A 41 -13.46 28.98 26.59
CA LYS A 41 -12.99 29.95 27.60
C LYS A 41 -11.60 29.62 28.17
N VAL A 42 -11.18 28.36 28.08
CA VAL A 42 -9.90 27.88 28.62
C VAL A 42 -9.03 27.23 27.55
N ILE A 43 -9.31 27.44 26.26
CA ILE A 43 -8.63 26.78 25.15
C ILE A 43 -7.12 27.07 25.13
N ASN A 44 -6.75 28.27 25.58
CA ASN A 44 -5.35 28.68 25.77
C ASN A 44 -4.57 27.83 26.78
N LYS A 45 -5.25 27.09 27.66
CA LYS A 45 -4.65 26.11 28.58
C LYS A 45 -4.82 24.68 28.05
N VAL A 46 -5.99 24.36 27.49
CA VAL A 46 -6.32 23.02 26.99
C VAL A 46 -5.42 22.63 25.84
N ALA A 47 -5.33 23.45 24.78
CA ALA A 47 -4.60 23.08 23.58
C ALA A 47 -3.10 22.84 23.86
N PRO A 48 -2.34 23.77 24.49
CA PRO A 48 -0.93 23.51 24.81
C PRO A 48 -0.71 22.27 25.67
N LEU A 49 -1.60 22.01 26.63
CA LEU A 49 -1.49 20.84 27.48
C LEU A 49 -1.70 19.54 26.72
N VAL A 50 -2.79 19.43 25.95
CA VAL A 50 -3.12 18.21 25.20
C VAL A 50 -2.04 17.91 24.17
N PHE A 51 -1.61 18.91 23.39
CA PHE A 51 -0.55 18.74 22.40
C PHE A 51 0.82 18.42 23.01
N SER A 52 1.04 18.71 24.29
CA SER A 52 2.30 18.36 24.96
C SER A 52 2.53 16.85 25.11
N PHE A 53 1.46 16.05 25.03
CA PHE A 53 1.51 14.59 25.17
C PHE A 53 1.60 13.82 23.85
N LEU A 54 1.63 14.49 22.69
CA LEU A 54 1.57 13.85 21.36
C LEU A 54 2.65 12.79 21.13
N ASP A 55 3.84 13.00 21.68
CA ASP A 55 5.02 12.13 21.61
C ASP A 55 5.08 11.10 22.75
N SER A 56 4.02 10.97 23.54
CA SER A 56 3.93 9.94 24.58
C SER A 56 4.01 8.56 23.94
N THR A 57 4.93 7.73 24.43
CA THR A 57 5.07 6.31 24.03
C THR A 57 4.39 5.35 25.02
N ASP A 58 3.84 5.85 26.13
CA ASP A 58 3.11 5.02 27.10
C ASP A 58 1.79 4.51 26.48
N PRO A 59 1.62 3.19 26.29
CA PRO A 59 0.42 2.62 25.65
C PRO A 59 -0.87 2.91 26.43
N ASN A 60 -0.79 3.19 27.73
CA ASN A 60 -1.97 3.55 28.54
C ASN A 60 -2.48 4.97 28.24
N ILE A 61 -1.59 5.85 27.80
CA ILE A 61 -1.85 7.28 27.61
C ILE A 61 -2.17 7.59 26.14
N VAL A 62 -1.48 6.94 25.19
CA VAL A 62 -1.55 7.23 23.74
C VAL A 62 -2.98 7.38 23.23
N SER A 63 -3.87 6.41 23.48
CA SER A 63 -5.26 6.48 22.99
C SER A 63 -6.00 7.71 23.52
N HIS A 64 -5.83 8.03 24.81
CA HIS A 64 -6.46 9.20 25.43
C HIS A 64 -5.86 10.52 24.93
N THR A 65 -4.56 10.55 24.63
CA THR A 65 -3.90 11.70 24.02
C THR A 65 -4.50 12.00 22.66
N TRP A 66 -4.53 11.02 21.76
CA TRP A 66 -4.99 11.24 20.39
C TRP A 66 -6.48 11.54 20.32
N GLU A 67 -7.30 10.92 21.18
CA GLU A 67 -8.71 11.29 21.33
C GLU A 67 -8.87 12.75 21.78
N ALA A 68 -8.10 13.19 22.77
CA ALA A 68 -8.14 14.57 23.25
C ALA A 68 -7.65 15.56 22.17
N VAL A 69 -6.59 15.22 21.42
CA VAL A 69 -6.09 16.03 20.31
C VAL A 69 -7.17 16.22 19.26
N LEU A 70 -7.81 15.14 18.80
CA LEU A 70 -8.89 15.20 17.82
C LEU A 70 -10.07 16.02 18.35
N SER A 71 -10.43 15.84 19.62
CA SER A 71 -11.53 16.60 20.24
C SER A 71 -11.25 18.10 20.28
N VAL A 72 -10.00 18.50 20.55
CA VAL A 72 -9.59 19.92 20.54
C VAL A 72 -9.70 20.52 19.15
N ILE A 73 -9.11 19.88 18.13
CA ILE A 73 -9.08 20.44 16.76
C ILE A 73 -10.45 20.41 16.10
N SER A 74 -11.31 19.45 16.46
CA SER A 74 -12.68 19.37 15.95
C SER A 74 -13.60 20.41 16.59
N ALA A 75 -13.44 20.67 17.89
CA ALA A 75 -14.27 21.66 18.59
C ALA A 75 -13.82 23.11 18.37
N HIS A 76 -12.51 23.34 18.17
CA HIS A 76 -11.91 24.68 18.18
C HIS A 76 -10.90 24.86 17.05
N GLU A 77 -11.34 25.33 15.88
CA GLU A 77 -10.43 25.63 14.75
C GLU A 77 -9.40 26.72 15.08
N THR A 78 -9.73 27.61 16.02
CA THR A 78 -8.85 28.69 16.49
C THR A 78 -7.78 28.21 17.49
N CYS A 79 -7.76 26.92 17.87
CA CYS A 79 -6.78 26.41 18.84
C CYS A 79 -5.32 26.69 18.45
N TRP A 80 -5.03 26.76 17.15
CA TRP A 80 -3.73 27.10 16.58
C TRP A 80 -3.25 28.53 16.89
N GLN A 81 -4.12 29.42 17.35
CA GLN A 81 -3.71 30.75 17.82
C GLN A 81 -3.00 30.69 19.18
N HIS A 82 -3.21 29.61 19.94
CA HIS A 82 -2.66 29.43 21.28
C HIS A 82 -1.45 28.50 21.33
N ILE A 83 -1.11 27.86 20.20
CA ILE A 83 0.03 26.97 20.09
C ILE A 83 0.75 27.19 18.76
N ASN A 84 2.07 27.36 18.82
CA ASN A 84 2.87 27.42 17.61
C ASN A 84 3.00 26.01 17.03
N TRP A 85 2.19 25.71 16.00
CA TRP A 85 2.20 24.41 15.32
C TRP A 85 3.63 23.99 14.92
N GLN A 86 4.39 24.86 14.26
CA GLN A 86 5.71 24.52 13.72
C GLN A 86 6.74 24.22 14.81
N LYS A 87 6.65 24.87 15.99
CA LYS A 87 7.65 24.73 17.06
C LYS A 87 7.25 23.73 18.14
N ALA A 88 5.97 23.65 18.48
CA ALA A 88 5.50 22.86 19.61
C ALA A 88 4.90 21.51 19.20
N VAL A 89 4.32 21.43 18.00
CA VAL A 89 3.51 20.28 17.58
C VAL A 89 4.22 19.46 16.53
N TRP A 90 4.72 20.11 15.48
CA TRP A 90 5.42 19.44 14.39
C TRP A 90 6.60 18.56 14.84
N PRO A 91 7.51 18.99 15.75
CA PRO A 91 8.61 18.12 16.19
C PRO A 91 8.13 16.82 16.84
N LYS A 92 7.00 16.87 17.57
CA LYS A 92 6.40 15.70 18.21
C LYS A 92 5.79 14.77 17.19
N ILE A 93 5.06 15.31 16.21
CA ILE A 93 4.46 14.53 15.12
C ILE A 93 5.55 13.88 14.28
N LYS A 94 6.56 14.67 13.91
CA LYS A 94 7.74 14.18 13.20
C LYS A 94 8.35 12.99 13.92
N GLN A 95 8.62 13.10 15.23
CA GLN A 95 9.16 11.99 16.02
C GLN A 95 8.24 10.77 16.05
N VAL A 96 6.93 10.96 16.21
CA VAL A 96 5.95 9.85 16.17
C VAL A 96 5.97 9.14 14.82
N LEU A 97 6.03 9.89 13.72
CA LEU A 97 6.10 9.33 12.37
C LEU A 97 7.42 8.62 12.13
N GLU A 98 8.56 9.25 12.42
CA GLU A 98 9.89 8.68 12.21
C GLU A 98 10.11 7.41 13.03
N ASN A 99 9.53 7.30 14.22
CA ASN A 99 9.60 6.10 15.06
C ASN A 99 8.51 5.07 14.74
N GLY A 100 7.81 5.19 13.60
CA GLY A 100 6.80 4.22 13.18
C GLY A 100 5.64 4.08 14.17
N CYS A 101 5.26 5.18 14.83
CA CYS A 101 4.26 5.22 15.89
C CYS A 101 4.60 4.36 17.14
N SER A 102 5.85 3.92 17.29
CA SER A 102 6.36 3.20 18.46
C SER A 102 5.50 1.99 18.87
N GLY A 103 5.04 1.20 17.90
CA GLY A 103 4.19 0.02 18.12
C GLY A 103 2.71 0.33 18.40
N GLN A 104 2.29 1.58 18.22
CA GLN A 104 0.91 2.04 18.45
C GLN A 104 0.26 2.55 17.16
N ALA A 105 0.71 2.08 15.99
CA ALA A 105 0.23 2.57 14.70
C ALA A 105 -1.28 2.37 14.54
N THR A 106 -1.81 1.24 15.00
CA THR A 106 -3.26 0.97 14.97
C THR A 106 -4.13 1.99 15.72
N VAL A 107 -3.55 2.73 16.69
CA VAL A 107 -4.22 3.81 17.43
C VAL A 107 -3.96 5.16 16.79
N ILE A 108 -2.71 5.42 16.38
CA ILE A 108 -2.26 6.75 15.93
C ILE A 108 -2.65 7.01 14.48
N CYS A 109 -2.44 6.04 13.58
CA CYS A 109 -2.64 6.19 12.14
C CYS A 109 -4.04 6.68 11.75
N PRO A 110 -5.14 6.16 12.33
CA PRO A 110 -6.50 6.67 12.08
C PRO A 110 -6.71 8.14 12.46
N CYS A 111 -5.87 8.71 13.33
CA CYS A 111 -5.96 10.09 13.78
C CYS A 111 -5.16 11.07 12.90
N LEU A 112 -4.24 10.58 12.07
CA LEU A 112 -3.32 11.42 11.30
C LEU A 112 -4.04 12.26 10.23
N LEU A 113 -4.95 11.66 9.46
CA LEU A 113 -5.71 12.39 8.44
C LEU A 113 -6.64 13.46 9.05
N PRO A 114 -7.48 13.15 10.05
CA PRO A 114 -8.29 14.18 10.71
C PRO A 114 -7.46 15.34 11.24
N LEU A 115 -6.29 15.06 11.82
CA LEU A 115 -5.35 16.09 12.24
C LEU A 115 -4.84 16.92 11.06
N LEU A 116 -4.31 16.26 10.03
CA LEU A 116 -3.74 16.88 8.84
C LEU A 116 -4.73 17.84 8.18
N SER A 117 -6.01 17.47 8.14
CA SER A 117 -7.07 18.29 7.54
C SER A 117 -7.35 19.62 8.24
N LYS A 118 -6.88 19.79 9.49
CA LYS A 118 -7.10 20.98 10.32
C LYS A 118 -5.83 21.78 10.58
N VAL A 119 -4.64 21.27 10.22
CA VAL A 119 -3.37 21.93 10.49
C VAL A 119 -3.12 23.09 9.52
N PRO A 120 -2.76 24.29 10.01
CA PRO A 120 -2.45 25.41 9.14
C PRO A 120 -1.06 25.27 8.52
N LYS A 121 -0.97 25.46 7.19
CA LYS A 121 0.30 25.54 6.44
C LYS A 121 1.24 24.35 6.68
N MET A 122 0.73 23.12 6.52
CA MET A 122 1.54 21.91 6.60
C MET A 122 2.57 21.85 5.46
N ASN A 123 3.80 21.44 5.77
CA ASN A 123 4.76 21.03 4.75
C ASN A 123 4.59 19.52 4.50
N TYR A 124 3.86 19.17 3.44
CA TYR A 124 3.54 17.77 3.11
C TYR A 124 4.76 16.95 2.73
N THR A 125 5.77 17.55 2.08
CA THR A 125 7.03 16.87 1.76
C THR A 125 7.71 16.35 3.02
N HIS A 126 7.93 17.21 4.02
CA HIS A 126 8.53 16.79 5.29
C HIS A 126 7.66 15.81 6.08
N PHE A 127 6.32 15.94 5.98
CA PHE A 127 5.39 14.98 6.56
C PHE A 127 5.58 13.58 5.98
N PHE A 128 5.57 13.44 4.65
CA PHE A 128 5.72 12.14 4.01
C PHE A 128 7.14 11.59 4.10
N ASP A 129 8.18 12.44 4.12
CA ASP A 129 9.55 12.02 4.43
C ASP A 129 9.63 11.35 5.80
N SER A 130 9.06 11.99 6.83
CA SER A 130 9.03 11.44 8.19
C SER A 130 8.24 10.13 8.25
N PHE A 131 7.13 10.05 7.49
CA PHE A 131 6.30 8.85 7.38
C PHE A 131 7.07 7.68 6.74
N ARG A 132 7.81 7.92 5.66
CA ARG A 132 8.63 6.88 5.00
C ARG A 132 9.74 6.37 5.90
N LEU A 133 10.33 7.23 6.75
CA LEU A 133 11.29 6.79 7.76
C LEU A 133 10.64 5.80 8.73
N GLY A 134 9.42 6.11 9.22
CA GLY A 134 8.65 5.20 10.07
C GLY A 134 8.33 3.84 9.44
N LEU A 135 8.05 3.80 8.13
CA LEU A 135 7.82 2.54 7.40
C LEU A 135 9.05 1.63 7.35
N ARG A 136 10.25 2.16 7.64
CA ARG A 136 11.52 1.42 7.66
C ARG A 136 11.96 1.02 9.05
N GLU A 137 11.25 1.43 10.09
CA GLU A 137 11.59 1.10 11.46
C GLU A 137 11.44 -0.41 11.73
N ASP A 138 12.45 -0.99 12.39
CA ASP A 138 12.48 -2.42 12.67
C ASP A 138 11.28 -2.87 13.51
N SER A 139 10.86 -2.03 14.46
CA SER A 139 9.68 -2.29 15.30
C SER A 139 8.40 -2.47 14.47
N VAL A 140 8.25 -1.67 13.41
CA VAL A 140 7.13 -1.74 12.47
C VAL A 140 7.26 -2.95 11.56
N LEU A 141 8.44 -3.18 10.98
CA LEU A 141 8.66 -4.30 10.06
C LEU A 141 8.46 -5.68 10.73
N ASN A 142 8.52 -5.73 12.06
CA ASN A 142 8.25 -6.94 12.85
C ASN A 142 6.76 -7.09 13.23
N SER A 143 5.91 -6.09 12.98
CA SER A 143 4.48 -6.08 13.31
C SER A 143 3.65 -5.84 12.04
N GLN A 144 3.10 -6.91 11.46
CA GLN A 144 2.27 -6.79 10.24
C GLN A 144 1.06 -5.88 10.46
N LEU A 145 0.48 -5.85 11.66
CA LEU A 145 -0.66 -4.99 11.98
C LEU A 145 -0.27 -3.51 11.95
N ASP A 146 0.86 -3.15 12.57
CA ASP A 146 1.30 -1.76 12.58
C ASP A 146 1.77 -1.30 11.20
N LEU A 147 2.48 -2.17 10.48
CA LEU A 147 2.91 -1.89 9.12
C LEU A 147 1.72 -1.66 8.18
N SER A 148 0.67 -2.49 8.27
CA SER A 148 -0.54 -2.33 7.46
C SER A 148 -1.28 -1.04 7.83
N ALA A 149 -1.38 -0.70 9.13
CA ALA A 149 -1.98 0.55 9.57
C ALA A 149 -1.21 1.79 9.05
N LEU A 150 0.12 1.75 9.08
CA LEU A 150 0.97 2.81 8.54
C LEU A 150 0.83 2.95 7.04
N VAL A 151 0.90 1.85 6.27
CA VAL A 151 0.72 1.89 4.81
C VAL A 151 -0.66 2.44 4.44
N TYR A 152 -1.70 1.98 5.14
CA TYR A 152 -3.06 2.48 4.92
C TYR A 152 -3.13 4.00 5.11
N SER A 153 -2.67 4.50 6.26
CA SER A 153 -2.76 5.94 6.55
C SER A 153 -1.81 6.79 5.73
N PHE A 154 -0.65 6.25 5.31
CA PHE A 154 0.24 6.90 4.36
C PHE A 154 -0.49 7.19 3.04
N LEU A 155 -1.08 6.15 2.44
CA LEU A 155 -1.82 6.28 1.18
C LEU A 155 -3.08 7.13 1.31
N GLU A 156 -3.79 7.02 2.44
CA GLU A 156 -4.97 7.83 2.71
C GLU A 156 -4.64 9.32 2.85
N CYS A 157 -3.55 9.66 3.54
CA CYS A 157 -3.07 11.04 3.65
C CYS A 157 -2.62 11.60 2.30
N ILE A 158 -1.95 10.79 1.46
CA ILE A 158 -1.60 11.18 0.08
C ILE A 158 -2.86 11.44 -0.75
N GLN A 159 -3.82 10.51 -0.70
CA GLN A 159 -5.08 10.64 -1.44
C GLN A 159 -5.84 11.90 -1.01
N TYR A 160 -5.88 12.19 0.30
CA TYR A 160 -6.44 13.44 0.79
C TYR A 160 -5.72 14.66 0.21
N ARG A 161 -4.38 14.67 0.23
CA ARG A 161 -3.64 15.81 -0.28
C ARG A 161 -3.85 16.01 -1.79
N VAL A 162 -3.84 14.93 -2.57
CA VAL A 162 -4.16 14.98 -4.01
C VAL A 162 -5.55 15.59 -4.25
N LYS A 163 -6.56 15.22 -3.45
CA LYS A 163 -7.92 15.80 -3.55
C LYS A 163 -8.00 17.29 -3.18
N CYS A 164 -7.07 17.78 -2.36
CA CYS A 164 -7.03 19.19 -1.94
C CYS A 164 -6.22 20.07 -2.89
N ILE A 165 -5.54 19.50 -3.88
CA ILE A 165 -4.80 20.24 -4.88
C ILE A 165 -5.76 20.51 -6.05
N GLU A 166 -5.98 21.79 -6.35
CA GLU A 166 -6.94 22.22 -7.37
C GLU A 166 -6.35 22.17 -8.80
N ASP A 167 -5.03 22.31 -8.94
CA ASP A 167 -4.33 22.34 -10.24
C ASP A 167 -3.23 21.28 -10.35
N ALA A 168 -2.95 20.82 -11.57
CA ALA A 168 -1.82 19.94 -11.89
C ALA A 168 -0.50 20.62 -11.50
N SER A 169 -0.02 20.31 -10.30
CA SER A 169 1.14 20.95 -9.69
C SER A 169 2.31 19.98 -9.59
N SER A 170 3.52 20.53 -9.59
CA SER A 170 4.74 19.81 -9.24
C SER A 170 4.65 19.11 -7.88
N GLU A 171 3.74 19.56 -7.00
CA GLU A 171 3.43 18.90 -5.74
C GLU A 171 2.84 17.50 -5.94
N ILE A 172 1.82 17.31 -6.81
CA ILE A 172 1.25 15.98 -7.07
C ILE A 172 2.33 15.05 -7.60
N ARG A 173 3.16 15.53 -8.54
CA ARG A 173 4.30 14.77 -9.06
C ARG A 173 5.22 14.31 -7.94
N SER A 174 5.60 15.22 -7.02
CA SER A 174 6.44 14.86 -5.88
C SER A 174 5.78 13.86 -4.92
N LEU A 175 4.47 13.97 -4.70
CA LEU A 175 3.73 13.04 -3.85
C LEU A 175 3.69 11.63 -4.46
N ILE A 176 3.53 11.52 -5.77
CA ILE A 176 3.40 10.21 -6.42
C ILE A 176 4.77 9.60 -6.72
N LEU A 177 5.67 10.33 -7.35
CA LEU A 177 6.96 9.81 -7.79
C LEU A 177 8.02 9.83 -6.68
N ASP A 178 8.07 10.88 -5.87
CA ASP A 178 9.10 10.98 -4.81
C ASP A 178 8.65 10.34 -3.49
N GLN A 179 7.37 9.96 -3.35
CA GLN A 179 6.85 9.32 -2.12
C GLN A 179 6.27 7.93 -2.39
N VAL A 180 5.19 7.82 -3.18
CA VAL A 180 4.51 6.52 -3.38
C VAL A 180 5.41 5.55 -4.13
N LEU A 181 6.00 5.97 -5.26
CA LEU A 181 6.85 5.11 -6.08
C LEU A 181 8.04 4.59 -5.29
N LEU A 182 8.69 5.43 -4.47
CA LEU A 182 9.80 4.98 -3.62
C LEU A 182 9.39 3.90 -2.61
N VAL A 183 8.17 3.97 -2.06
CA VAL A 183 7.65 2.93 -1.14
C VAL A 183 7.35 1.64 -1.91
N VAL A 184 6.79 1.75 -3.11
CA VAL A 184 6.54 0.58 -3.99
C VAL A 184 7.83 -0.07 -4.41
N GLN A 185 8.82 0.68 -4.88
CA GLN A 185 10.15 0.16 -5.23
C GLN A 185 10.83 -0.49 -4.03
N ALA A 186 10.78 0.14 -2.84
CA ALA A 186 11.30 -0.45 -1.62
C ALA A 186 10.63 -1.79 -1.27
N SER A 187 9.31 -1.91 -1.48
CA SER A 187 8.60 -3.18 -1.29
C SER A 187 9.05 -4.29 -2.24
N MET A 188 9.68 -3.96 -3.38
CA MET A 188 10.21 -4.92 -4.34
C MET A 188 11.53 -5.54 -3.88
N VAL A 189 12.27 -4.86 -3.02
CA VAL A 189 13.64 -5.22 -2.59
C VAL A 189 13.81 -5.35 -1.08
N ASP A 190 12.74 -5.18 -0.29
CA ASP A 190 12.83 -5.19 1.18
C ASP A 190 13.45 -6.49 1.72
N ILE A 191 14.23 -6.42 2.80
CA ILE A 191 14.86 -7.65 3.35
C ILE A 191 13.79 -8.56 3.95
N LYS A 192 12.79 -7.96 4.60
CA LYS A 192 11.62 -8.63 5.15
C LYS A 192 10.44 -8.29 4.23
N PRO A 193 9.70 -9.26 3.67
CA PRO A 193 8.61 -9.01 2.72
C PRO A 193 7.34 -8.48 3.40
N GLY A 194 7.48 -7.51 4.29
CA GLY A 194 6.37 -6.95 5.07
C GLY A 194 5.52 -6.02 4.24
N LEU A 195 6.15 -5.12 3.47
CA LEU A 195 5.45 -4.10 2.70
C LEU A 195 4.60 -4.71 1.58
N SER A 196 5.16 -5.70 0.87
CA SER A 196 4.46 -6.39 -0.23
C SER A 196 3.21 -7.16 0.22
N LYS A 197 3.11 -7.49 1.51
CA LYS A 197 1.96 -8.19 2.12
C LYS A 197 0.89 -7.25 2.68
N THR A 198 1.09 -5.94 2.60
CA THR A 198 0.08 -4.94 2.97
C THR A 198 -0.88 -4.65 1.81
N GLU A 199 -1.83 -3.75 2.03
CA GLU A 199 -2.73 -3.21 1.02
C GLU A 199 -2.06 -2.20 0.06
N LEU A 200 -0.73 -2.07 0.09
CA LEU A 200 0.03 -1.15 -0.77
C LEU A 200 -0.37 -1.30 -2.24
N TYR A 201 -0.27 -2.51 -2.79
CA TYR A 201 -0.49 -2.77 -4.21
C TYR A 201 -1.95 -2.62 -4.63
N SER A 202 -2.89 -3.11 -3.81
CA SER A 202 -4.33 -3.03 -4.12
C SER A 202 -4.89 -1.60 -4.07
N ARG A 203 -4.14 -0.65 -3.53
CA ARG A 203 -4.50 0.77 -3.48
C ARG A 203 -3.82 1.63 -4.54
N LEU A 204 -2.86 1.08 -5.31
CA LEU A 204 -2.15 1.84 -6.34
C LEU A 204 -3.08 2.28 -7.46
N CYS A 205 -3.82 1.36 -8.08
CA CYS A 205 -4.68 1.69 -9.21
C CYS A 205 -5.75 2.75 -8.84
N PRO A 206 -6.52 2.62 -7.75
CA PRO A 206 -7.46 3.67 -7.35
C PRO A 206 -6.82 5.04 -7.10
N LEU A 207 -5.59 5.07 -6.56
CA LEU A 207 -4.86 6.32 -6.33
C LEU A 207 -4.39 6.94 -7.65
N LEU A 208 -3.75 6.15 -8.51
CA LEU A 208 -3.22 6.61 -9.79
C LEU A 208 -4.34 7.02 -10.74
N SER A 209 -5.45 6.30 -10.78
CA SER A 209 -6.65 6.70 -11.55
C SER A 209 -7.27 8.01 -11.06
N ALA A 210 -7.10 8.37 -9.78
CA ALA A 210 -7.53 9.68 -9.29
C ALA A 210 -6.56 10.79 -9.72
N VAL A 211 -5.27 10.47 -9.78
CA VAL A 211 -4.21 11.39 -10.23
C VAL A 211 -4.26 11.62 -11.73
N SER A 212 -4.53 10.60 -12.55
CA SER A 212 -4.56 10.74 -14.01
C SER A 212 -5.72 11.57 -14.54
N ARG A 213 -6.76 11.78 -13.71
CA ARG A 213 -7.81 12.79 -13.97
C ARG A 213 -7.31 14.23 -13.88
N ILE A 214 -6.20 14.45 -13.19
CA ILE A 214 -5.57 15.77 -13.01
C ILE A 214 -4.40 15.90 -13.99
N ASP A 215 -3.52 14.90 -14.02
CA ASP A 215 -2.37 14.83 -14.92
C ASP A 215 -2.10 13.36 -15.28
N SER A 216 -2.48 12.98 -16.50
CA SER A 216 -2.32 11.62 -17.01
C SER A 216 -0.85 11.19 -17.13
N SER A 217 0.07 12.15 -17.34
CA SER A 217 1.50 11.84 -17.52
C SER A 217 2.14 11.24 -16.26
N ILE A 218 1.60 11.54 -15.08
CA ILE A 218 2.14 11.03 -13.83
C ILE A 218 1.96 9.51 -13.73
N GLU A 219 0.81 9.00 -14.17
CA GLU A 219 0.55 7.55 -14.21
C GLU A 219 1.51 6.85 -15.17
N ASP A 220 1.71 7.40 -16.37
CA ASP A 220 2.66 6.87 -17.36
C ASP A 220 4.09 6.80 -16.81
N VAL A 221 4.56 7.89 -16.21
CA VAL A 221 5.91 7.97 -15.63
C VAL A 221 6.07 6.99 -14.47
N PHE A 222 5.08 6.92 -13.58
CA PHE A 222 5.10 6.00 -12.43
C PHE A 222 5.29 4.55 -12.88
N TRP A 223 4.49 4.13 -13.85
CA TRP A 223 4.53 2.76 -14.38
C TRP A 223 5.81 2.47 -15.16
N SER A 224 6.29 3.42 -15.96
CA SER A 224 7.55 3.29 -16.70
C SER A 224 8.77 3.14 -15.77
N GLU A 225 8.85 3.96 -14.72
CA GLU A 225 9.94 3.89 -13.73
C GLU A 225 9.89 2.60 -12.91
N LEU A 226 8.69 2.14 -12.55
CA LEU A 226 8.52 0.86 -11.86
C LEU A 226 8.90 -0.32 -12.75
N SER A 227 8.49 -0.33 -14.03
CA SER A 227 8.87 -1.34 -15.03
C SER A 227 10.39 -1.44 -15.16
N THR A 228 11.06 -0.29 -15.27
CA THR A 228 12.53 -0.19 -15.35
C THR A 228 13.19 -0.77 -14.10
N THR A 229 12.65 -0.45 -12.92
CA THR A 229 13.17 -0.96 -11.64
C THR A 229 13.04 -2.49 -11.56
N ILE A 230 11.86 -3.03 -11.88
CA ILE A 230 11.58 -4.47 -11.87
C ILE A 230 12.49 -5.19 -12.85
N ARG A 231 12.67 -4.65 -14.06
CA ARG A 231 13.56 -5.22 -15.07
C ARG A 231 15.00 -5.30 -14.56
N GLY A 232 15.49 -4.24 -13.91
CA GLY A 232 16.82 -4.25 -13.28
C GLY A 232 16.98 -5.37 -12.25
N ILE A 233 16.01 -5.50 -11.33
CA ILE A 233 16.03 -6.54 -10.29
C ILE A 233 16.00 -7.94 -10.92
N LEU A 234 15.12 -8.18 -11.89
CA LEU A 234 15.02 -9.49 -12.56
C LEU A 234 16.30 -9.86 -13.31
N LEU A 235 16.96 -8.89 -13.96
CA LEU A 235 18.24 -9.10 -14.63
C LEU A 235 19.36 -9.44 -13.63
N GLU A 236 19.42 -8.73 -12.50
CA GLU A 236 20.41 -9.00 -11.44
C GLU A 236 20.23 -10.40 -10.84
N GLU A 237 18.99 -10.80 -10.54
CA GLU A 237 18.65 -12.14 -10.06
C GLU A 237 19.02 -13.21 -11.08
N PHE A 238 18.72 -12.97 -12.36
CA PHE A 238 19.07 -13.88 -13.46
C PHE A 238 20.59 -14.06 -13.60
N ILE A 239 21.35 -12.96 -13.60
CA ILE A 239 22.82 -13.00 -13.67
C ILE A 239 23.42 -13.71 -12.45
N SER A 240 22.86 -13.49 -11.27
CA SER A 240 23.29 -14.15 -10.03
C SER A 240 23.03 -15.66 -10.07
N ALA A 241 21.90 -16.07 -10.64
CA ALA A 241 21.56 -17.48 -10.87
C ALA A 241 22.46 -18.15 -11.93
N GLN A 242 22.86 -17.42 -12.96
CA GLN A 242 23.83 -17.94 -13.95
C GLN A 242 25.19 -18.22 -13.34
N LYS A 243 25.76 -17.29 -12.55
CA LYS A 243 27.09 -17.45 -11.94
C LYS A 243 27.16 -18.65 -11.00
N SER A 244 26.13 -18.84 -10.19
CA SER A 244 26.02 -19.94 -9.23
C SER A 244 25.77 -21.30 -9.90
N SER A 245 25.05 -21.34 -11.03
CA SER A 245 24.85 -22.59 -11.79
C SER A 245 26.14 -23.18 -12.39
N GLN A 246 27.21 -22.38 -12.52
CA GLN A 246 28.54 -22.86 -12.91
C GLN A 246 29.29 -23.52 -11.75
N GLU A 247 28.85 -23.31 -10.50
CA GLU A 247 29.44 -23.84 -9.27
C GLU A 247 28.46 -24.81 -8.58
N SER A 248 28.34 -26.04 -9.09
CA SER A 248 27.58 -27.18 -8.52
C SER A 248 26.04 -27.05 -8.44
N PHE A 249 25.35 -28.06 -8.96
CA PHE A 249 23.93 -28.02 -9.36
C PHE A 249 22.90 -28.19 -8.22
N GLU A 250 23.30 -28.22 -6.95
CA GLU A 250 22.42 -28.66 -5.84
C GLU A 250 21.79 -27.52 -5.01
N THR A 251 22.08 -26.25 -5.28
CA THR A 251 21.72 -25.15 -4.34
C THR A 251 20.62 -24.19 -4.80
N PHE A 252 20.12 -24.25 -6.05
CA PHE A 252 19.00 -23.40 -6.51
C PHE A 252 17.62 -23.97 -6.10
N SER A 253 17.43 -24.25 -4.80
CA SER A 253 16.16 -24.73 -4.27
C SER A 253 15.20 -23.60 -3.88
N LYS A 254 15.66 -22.34 -3.81
CA LYS A 254 14.86 -21.24 -3.27
C LYS A 254 14.45 -20.27 -4.37
N GLU A 255 13.13 -20.14 -4.56
CA GLU A 255 12.52 -19.16 -5.46
C GLU A 255 12.98 -17.73 -5.09
N PRO A 256 13.36 -16.89 -6.09
CA PRO A 256 13.71 -15.49 -5.85
C PRO A 256 12.55 -14.74 -5.19
N VAL A 257 12.83 -13.95 -4.16
CA VAL A 257 11.80 -13.23 -3.39
C VAL A 257 11.00 -12.25 -4.26
N ILE A 258 11.63 -11.71 -5.31
CA ILE A 258 10.97 -10.83 -6.28
C ILE A 258 9.80 -11.51 -7.01
N PHE A 259 9.81 -12.83 -7.19
CA PHE A 259 8.72 -13.55 -7.87
C PHE A 259 7.43 -13.48 -7.06
N GLN A 260 7.53 -13.76 -5.76
CA GLN A 260 6.41 -13.62 -4.83
C GLN A 260 5.87 -12.18 -4.81
N ARG A 261 6.75 -11.18 -4.85
CA ARG A 261 6.36 -9.76 -4.83
C ARG A 261 5.68 -9.32 -6.13
N LEU A 262 6.16 -9.80 -7.27
CA LEU A 262 5.51 -9.57 -8.56
C LEU A 262 4.13 -10.19 -8.62
N ASN A 263 3.97 -11.41 -8.12
CA ASN A 263 2.66 -12.05 -7.99
C ASN A 263 1.71 -11.20 -7.14
N LEU A 264 2.16 -10.73 -5.96
CA LEU A 264 1.35 -9.86 -5.10
C LEU A 264 1.02 -8.51 -5.75
N LEU A 265 1.97 -7.90 -6.48
CA LEU A 265 1.77 -6.65 -7.20
C LEU A 265 0.72 -6.83 -8.31
N PHE A 266 0.86 -7.86 -9.14
CA PHE A 266 -0.08 -8.15 -10.21
C PHE A 266 -1.45 -8.50 -9.66
N GLU A 267 -1.52 -9.27 -8.57
CA GLU A 267 -2.80 -9.54 -7.91
C GLU A 267 -3.46 -8.25 -7.42
N GLY A 268 -2.70 -7.34 -6.81
CA GLY A 268 -3.23 -6.06 -6.32
C GLY A 268 -3.67 -5.10 -7.43
N ILE A 269 -2.97 -5.13 -8.57
CA ILE A 269 -3.31 -4.31 -9.75
C ILE A 269 -4.54 -4.88 -10.47
N VAL A 270 -4.57 -6.19 -10.73
CA VAL A 270 -5.60 -6.82 -11.56
C VAL A 270 -6.89 -7.05 -10.79
N TYR A 271 -6.81 -7.37 -9.49
CA TYR A 271 -7.98 -7.72 -8.70
C TYR A 271 -8.23 -6.72 -7.58
N GLN A 272 -9.49 -6.31 -7.43
CA GLN A 272 -9.92 -5.61 -6.23
C GLN A 272 -10.30 -6.66 -5.17
N ALA A 273 -9.92 -6.42 -3.93
CA ALA A 273 -10.49 -7.17 -2.82
C ALA A 273 -11.99 -6.81 -2.73
N SER A 274 -12.87 -7.65 -3.27
CA SER A 274 -14.30 -7.45 -3.09
C SER A 274 -14.71 -7.90 -1.69
N GLY A 275 -15.62 -7.14 -1.09
CA GLY A 275 -16.14 -7.45 0.25
C GLY A 275 -16.70 -8.87 0.32
N LEU A 276 -16.81 -9.42 1.53
CA LEU A 276 -17.29 -10.78 1.82
C LEU A 276 -18.48 -11.20 0.94
N VAL A 277 -18.23 -11.94 -0.14
CA VAL A 277 -19.29 -12.58 -0.93
C VAL A 277 -19.73 -13.82 -0.16
N LYS A 278 -20.86 -13.72 0.54
CA LYS A 278 -21.57 -14.90 1.06
C LYS A 278 -22.25 -15.59 -0.12
N THR A 279 -21.59 -16.56 -0.75
CA THR A 279 -22.28 -17.50 -1.63
C THR A 279 -22.95 -18.58 -0.77
N GLU A 280 -24.23 -18.39 -0.45
CA GLU A 280 -25.08 -19.51 -0.03
C GLU A 280 -25.32 -20.40 -1.24
N ARG A 281 -24.63 -21.54 -1.32
CA ARG A 281 -25.00 -22.62 -2.24
C ARG A 281 -26.28 -23.26 -1.72
N VAL A 282 -27.43 -22.81 -2.21
CA VAL A 282 -28.69 -23.54 -2.08
C VAL A 282 -28.58 -24.80 -2.93
N ARG A 283 -28.44 -25.97 -2.30
CA ARG A 283 -28.70 -27.26 -2.96
C ARG A 283 -30.14 -27.64 -2.70
N PHE A 284 -30.92 -27.81 -3.77
CA PHE A 284 -32.18 -28.53 -3.71
C PHE A 284 -31.86 -30.02 -3.69
N GLY A 285 -31.79 -30.59 -2.49
CA GLY A 285 -31.70 -32.03 -2.24
C GLY A 285 -32.62 -32.40 -1.08
N PRO A 286 -33.09 -33.66 -1.00
CA PRO A 286 -34.04 -34.07 0.03
C PRO A 286 -33.40 -33.92 1.41
N VAL A 287 -34.17 -33.33 2.33
CA VAL A 287 -33.81 -33.13 3.73
C VAL A 287 -33.61 -34.49 4.37
N ASP A 288 -32.36 -34.86 4.62
CA ASP A 288 -31.98 -35.73 5.75
C ASP A 288 -30.46 -35.72 5.94
N SER A 289 -30.04 -35.74 7.21
CA SER A 289 -28.65 -35.78 7.73
C SER A 289 -28.01 -34.42 8.04
N GLN A 290 -28.16 -34.01 9.30
CA GLN A 290 -27.30 -33.04 9.97
C GLN A 290 -25.83 -33.41 9.75
N SER A 291 -25.09 -32.58 9.02
CA SER A 291 -23.63 -32.60 9.03
C SER A 291 -23.08 -31.18 9.02
N ASN A 292 -22.09 -30.96 9.87
CA ASN A 292 -21.40 -29.69 10.10
C ASN A 292 -20.94 -29.03 8.77
N LEU A 293 -21.71 -28.07 8.28
CA LEU A 293 -21.30 -27.20 7.17
C LEU A 293 -20.22 -26.23 7.67
N LYS A 294 -18.96 -26.60 7.46
CA LYS A 294 -17.83 -25.65 7.51
C LYS A 294 -18.07 -24.57 6.45
N LYS A 295 -18.52 -23.40 6.89
CA LYS A 295 -18.57 -22.18 6.07
C LYS A 295 -17.14 -21.79 5.69
N LYS A 296 -16.67 -22.17 4.50
CA LYS A 296 -15.47 -21.54 3.92
C LYS A 296 -15.88 -20.17 3.39
N LYS A 297 -15.37 -19.12 4.03
CA LYS A 297 -15.42 -17.76 3.48
C LYS A 297 -14.43 -17.71 2.33
N TYR A 298 -14.93 -17.55 1.10
CA TYR A 298 -14.10 -17.16 -0.03
C TYR A 298 -14.28 -15.65 -0.22
N PHE A 299 -13.18 -14.91 -0.31
CA PHE A 299 -13.22 -13.55 -0.85
C PHE A 299 -13.44 -13.68 -2.36
N GLY A 300 -14.46 -13.00 -2.89
CA GLY A 300 -14.50 -12.72 -4.32
C GLY A 300 -13.31 -11.82 -4.65
N LYS A 301 -12.78 -11.95 -5.86
CA LYS A 301 -11.82 -10.99 -6.43
C LYS A 301 -12.46 -10.53 -7.73
N ASP A 302 -12.90 -9.28 -7.77
CA ASP A 302 -13.47 -8.69 -8.99
C ASP A 302 -12.33 -8.08 -9.80
N LYS A 303 -12.31 -8.34 -11.12
CA LYS A 303 -11.27 -7.80 -12.00
C LYS A 303 -11.45 -6.29 -12.12
N GLN A 304 -10.38 -5.53 -11.89
CA GLN A 304 -10.38 -4.07 -12.03
C GLN A 304 -10.37 -3.68 -13.51
N THR A 305 -10.95 -2.51 -13.82
CA THR A 305 -10.70 -1.85 -15.09
C THR A 305 -9.26 -1.34 -15.10
N ILE A 306 -8.47 -1.82 -16.06
CA ILE A 306 -7.04 -1.52 -16.17
C ILE A 306 -6.88 -0.36 -17.17
N SER A 307 -6.12 0.67 -16.81
CA SER A 307 -5.76 1.76 -17.75
C SER A 307 -4.75 1.29 -18.79
N ASP A 308 -4.66 2.00 -19.92
CA ASP A 308 -3.68 1.68 -20.98
C ASP A 308 -2.25 1.66 -20.44
N SER A 309 -1.87 2.63 -19.60
CA SER A 309 -0.56 2.73 -18.97
C SER A 309 -0.26 1.54 -18.04
N THR A 310 -1.27 1.10 -17.28
CA THR A 310 -1.15 -0.10 -16.44
C THR A 310 -1.05 -1.37 -17.30
N GLY A 311 -1.79 -1.44 -18.40
CA GLY A 311 -1.69 -2.52 -19.38
C GLY A 311 -0.30 -2.62 -20.02
N GLN A 312 0.28 -1.47 -20.40
CA GLN A 312 1.63 -1.40 -20.94
C GLN A 312 2.68 -1.85 -19.90
N PHE A 313 2.55 -1.42 -18.65
CA PHE A 313 3.40 -1.90 -17.55
C PHE A 313 3.37 -3.42 -17.41
N ILE A 314 2.18 -4.00 -17.41
CA ILE A 314 2.00 -5.45 -17.34
C ILE A 314 2.71 -6.12 -18.52
N SER A 315 2.47 -5.62 -19.74
CA SER A 315 3.12 -6.11 -20.97
C SER A 315 4.64 -6.07 -20.87
N ASP A 316 5.22 -4.94 -20.46
CA ASP A 316 6.67 -4.76 -20.35
C ASP A 316 7.32 -5.77 -19.39
N VAL A 317 6.68 -6.01 -18.25
CA VAL A 317 7.15 -7.00 -17.26
C VAL A 317 7.04 -8.41 -17.83
N PHE A 318 5.93 -8.75 -18.51
CA PHE A 318 5.78 -10.04 -19.20
C PHE A 318 6.84 -10.27 -20.27
N VAL A 319 7.07 -9.30 -21.15
CA VAL A 319 8.11 -9.35 -22.17
C VAL A 319 9.48 -9.57 -21.53
N THR A 320 9.76 -8.88 -20.42
CA THR A 320 11.02 -9.04 -19.69
C THR A 320 11.18 -10.46 -19.15
N VAL A 321 10.18 -10.99 -18.43
CA VAL A 321 10.22 -12.35 -17.88
C VAL A 321 10.32 -13.41 -19.00
N PHE A 322 9.60 -13.21 -20.10
CA PHE A 322 9.66 -14.09 -21.26
C PHE A 322 11.06 -14.11 -21.88
N LYS A 323 11.65 -12.93 -22.15
CA LYS A 323 13.03 -12.82 -22.67
C LYS A 323 14.02 -13.56 -21.77
N LEU A 324 13.92 -13.38 -20.46
CA LEU A 324 14.79 -14.08 -19.49
C LEU A 324 14.60 -15.60 -19.52
N THR A 325 13.37 -16.08 -19.68
CA THR A 325 13.06 -17.50 -19.83
C THR A 325 13.69 -18.10 -21.08
N SER A 326 13.74 -17.34 -22.18
CA SER A 326 14.24 -17.79 -23.49
C SER A 326 15.76 -17.78 -23.62
N ILE A 327 16.51 -17.14 -22.71
CA ILE A 327 17.97 -16.95 -22.84
C ILE A 327 18.77 -18.21 -22.43
N VAL A 328 18.21 -19.19 -21.70
CA VAL A 328 18.98 -20.39 -21.25
C VAL A 328 18.12 -21.65 -21.13
N GLU A 329 18.56 -22.75 -21.75
CA GLU A 329 17.89 -24.07 -21.68
C GLU A 329 17.76 -24.66 -20.25
N LYS A 330 18.62 -24.26 -19.29
CA LYS A 330 18.70 -24.85 -17.93
C LYS A 330 18.18 -23.96 -16.77
N LEU A 331 18.16 -22.63 -16.90
CA LEU A 331 17.57 -21.69 -15.92
C LEU A 331 16.08 -21.42 -16.18
N SER A 332 15.57 -21.97 -17.28
CA SER A 332 14.20 -21.94 -17.77
C SER A 332 13.11 -22.24 -16.72
N PRO A 333 13.23 -23.22 -15.79
CA PRO A 333 12.06 -23.64 -15.01
C PRO A 333 11.52 -22.60 -14.02
N LEU A 334 12.40 -21.83 -13.36
CA LEU A 334 12.00 -20.84 -12.35
C LEU A 334 11.32 -19.64 -13.01
N PHE A 335 11.94 -19.05 -14.03
CA PHE A 335 11.36 -17.92 -14.76
C PHE A 335 10.11 -18.34 -15.57
N PHE A 336 10.06 -19.57 -16.06
CA PHE A 336 8.86 -20.14 -16.66
C PHE A 336 7.71 -20.29 -15.64
N THR A 337 8.03 -20.67 -14.39
CA THR A 337 7.03 -20.72 -13.31
C THR A 337 6.49 -19.32 -13.01
N LEU A 338 7.37 -18.31 -12.89
CA LEU A 338 6.93 -16.92 -12.75
C LEU A 338 6.04 -16.48 -13.91
N PHE A 339 6.46 -16.74 -15.15
CA PHE A 339 5.68 -16.40 -16.34
C PHE A 339 4.28 -17.00 -16.28
N LYS A 340 4.19 -18.29 -15.94
CA LYS A 340 2.92 -19.01 -15.77
C LYS A 340 2.05 -18.37 -14.69
N ASP A 341 2.62 -18.05 -13.53
CA ASP A 341 1.88 -17.46 -12.41
C ASP A 341 1.30 -16.09 -12.79
N LEU A 342 2.12 -15.23 -13.41
CA LEU A 342 1.67 -13.92 -13.88
C LEU A 342 0.57 -14.06 -14.95
N SER A 343 0.70 -15.01 -15.88
CA SER A 343 -0.31 -15.27 -16.92
C SER A 343 -1.66 -15.67 -16.31
N LEU A 344 -1.65 -16.52 -15.28
CA LEU A 344 -2.87 -16.93 -14.57
C LEU A 344 -3.55 -15.76 -13.85
N ILE A 345 -2.76 -14.83 -13.30
CA ILE A 345 -3.29 -13.62 -12.64
C ILE A 345 -3.96 -12.70 -13.67
N HIS A 346 -3.34 -12.44 -14.81
CA HIS A 346 -3.85 -11.49 -15.80
C HIS A 346 -5.03 -12.03 -16.65
N ILE A 347 -5.04 -13.34 -16.92
CA ILE A 347 -6.01 -14.02 -17.80
C ILE A 347 -6.70 -15.18 -17.04
N PRO A 348 -7.55 -14.92 -16.03
CA PRO A 348 -8.13 -15.96 -15.18
C PRO A 348 -9.14 -16.90 -15.90
N ASN A 349 -9.76 -16.44 -16.99
CA ASN A 349 -10.84 -17.16 -17.68
C ASN A 349 -10.39 -17.99 -18.90
N GLN A 350 -9.09 -18.03 -19.20
CA GLN A 350 -8.55 -19.13 -19.99
C GLN A 350 -8.19 -20.26 -19.03
N THR A 351 -9.25 -20.96 -18.60
CA THR A 351 -9.21 -22.06 -17.65
C THR A 351 -8.04 -22.99 -17.92
N ALA A 352 -7.38 -23.41 -16.85
CA ALA A 352 -6.43 -24.52 -16.85
C ALA A 352 -6.93 -25.75 -17.66
N GLU A 353 -8.24 -25.93 -17.86
CA GLU A 353 -8.84 -26.94 -18.76
C GLU A 353 -8.53 -26.76 -20.26
N ARG A 354 -8.32 -25.54 -20.77
CA ARG A 354 -7.83 -25.30 -22.14
C ARG A 354 -6.33 -25.51 -22.29
N LEU A 355 -5.57 -25.33 -21.20
CA LEU A 355 -4.15 -25.65 -21.14
C LEU A 355 -3.88 -27.13 -20.81
N SER A 356 -4.82 -27.84 -20.16
CA SER A 356 -4.69 -29.25 -19.76
C SER A 356 -5.34 -30.24 -20.74
N ASN A 357 -6.33 -29.83 -21.53
CA ASN A 357 -6.97 -30.67 -22.55
C ASN A 357 -6.50 -30.39 -23.99
N ARG A 358 -5.53 -29.48 -24.18
CA ARG A 358 -4.83 -29.37 -25.45
C ARG A 358 -3.53 -30.15 -25.33
N SER A 359 -3.51 -31.33 -25.94
CA SER A 359 -2.25 -31.98 -26.32
C SER A 359 -1.46 -31.00 -27.17
N ASP A 360 -0.41 -30.46 -26.56
CA ASP A 360 0.76 -29.77 -27.10
C ASP A 360 0.60 -28.58 -28.07
N HIS A 361 -0.50 -28.36 -28.79
CA HIS A 361 -0.45 -27.43 -29.92
C HIS A 361 -0.59 -25.92 -29.59
N THR A 362 -0.93 -25.53 -28.36
CA THR A 362 -1.05 -24.11 -27.94
C THR A 362 0.08 -23.67 -27.04
N VAL A 363 0.55 -24.62 -26.22
CA VAL A 363 1.97 -24.86 -25.89
C VAL A 363 2.90 -24.42 -27.01
N GLU A 364 2.87 -25.26 -28.03
CA GLU A 364 3.56 -25.17 -29.31
C GLU A 364 3.06 -24.08 -30.22
N GLN A 365 1.85 -23.50 -30.14
CA GLN A 365 1.56 -22.30 -30.96
C GLN A 365 2.16 -21.06 -30.34
N VAL A 366 2.10 -20.89 -29.02
CA VAL A 366 2.79 -19.78 -28.37
C VAL A 366 4.31 -19.99 -28.50
N THR A 367 4.82 -21.21 -28.38
CA THR A 367 6.24 -21.53 -28.62
C THR A 367 6.64 -21.77 -30.08
N ALA A 368 5.75 -21.93 -31.06
CA ALA A 368 6.06 -22.01 -32.49
C ALA A 368 5.80 -20.69 -33.20
N GLU A 369 4.85 -19.87 -32.78
CA GLU A 369 4.80 -18.46 -33.18
C GLU A 369 5.97 -17.69 -32.54
N LEU A 370 6.39 -18.05 -31.31
CA LEU A 370 7.62 -17.52 -30.70
C LEU A 370 8.90 -18.34 -30.99
N GLY A 371 8.82 -19.49 -31.67
CA GLY A 371 9.97 -20.39 -31.82
C GLY A 371 10.15 -21.11 -33.17
N THR A 372 9.24 -20.99 -34.15
CA THR A 372 9.51 -21.48 -35.52
C THR A 372 10.02 -20.42 -36.49
N LYS A 373 10.36 -19.23 -35.99
CA LYS A 373 11.34 -18.32 -36.61
C LYS A 373 12.23 -17.68 -35.55
N CYS A 374 12.98 -18.47 -34.80
CA CYS A 374 14.13 -17.95 -34.04
C CYS A 374 15.36 -18.87 -34.12
N ILE A 375 15.77 -19.18 -35.36
CA ILE A 375 17.14 -18.88 -35.75
C ILE A 375 17.10 -17.43 -36.24
N ILE A 376 16.80 -16.50 -35.35
CA ILE A 376 16.85 -15.08 -35.63
C ILE A 376 17.75 -14.52 -34.55
N ASN A 377 18.85 -13.95 -35.05
CA ASN A 377 19.77 -13.10 -34.34
C ASN A 377 19.01 -12.26 -33.29
N VAL A 378 19.47 -12.30 -32.04
CA VAL A 378 18.83 -11.71 -30.83
C VAL A 378 18.52 -10.21 -30.97
N ASP A 379 18.99 -9.57 -32.05
CA ASP A 379 18.76 -8.17 -32.40
C ASP A 379 17.36 -7.86 -32.98
N ASN A 380 16.53 -8.84 -33.36
CA ASN A 380 15.33 -8.59 -34.21
C ASN A 380 13.95 -8.99 -33.64
N CYS A 381 13.80 -9.44 -32.39
CA CYS A 381 12.47 -9.55 -31.78
C CYS A 381 11.95 -8.14 -31.44
N THR A 382 10.97 -7.66 -32.19
CA THR A 382 10.42 -6.31 -32.01
C THR A 382 9.32 -6.30 -30.95
N GLU A 383 9.20 -5.18 -30.25
CA GLU A 383 8.12 -4.87 -29.29
C GLU A 383 6.71 -5.01 -29.91
N ASN A 384 6.62 -4.95 -31.23
CA ASN A 384 5.39 -4.98 -32.01
C ASN A 384 4.68 -6.34 -32.02
N ASP A 385 5.43 -7.44 -32.04
CA ASP A 385 4.86 -8.80 -32.10
C ASP A 385 4.16 -9.17 -30.77
N PHE A 386 4.66 -8.64 -29.65
CA PHE A 386 4.07 -8.84 -28.32
C PHE A 386 2.91 -7.88 -28.06
N ASN A 387 3.02 -6.63 -28.54
CA ASN A 387 1.90 -5.67 -28.49
C ASN A 387 0.70 -6.17 -29.29
N GLN A 388 0.90 -6.93 -30.38
CA GLN A 388 -0.20 -7.60 -31.09
C GLN A 388 -0.85 -8.72 -30.26
N PHE A 389 -0.07 -9.56 -29.58
CA PHE A 389 -0.59 -10.58 -28.67
C PHE A 389 -1.42 -9.95 -27.54
N PHE A 390 -0.93 -8.86 -26.94
CA PHE A 390 -1.68 -8.15 -25.90
C PHE A 390 -2.89 -7.39 -26.43
N GLN A 391 -2.80 -6.75 -27.60
CA GLN A 391 -3.96 -6.09 -28.25
C GLN A 391 -5.09 -7.10 -28.53
N LEU A 392 -4.75 -8.31 -28.98
CA LEU A 392 -5.73 -9.39 -29.17
C LEU A 392 -6.39 -9.82 -27.85
N VAL A 393 -5.65 -9.80 -26.74
CA VAL A 393 -6.16 -10.15 -25.40
C VAL A 393 -6.97 -9.02 -24.75
N THR A 394 -6.64 -7.75 -25.03
CA THR A 394 -7.40 -6.59 -24.51
C THR A 394 -8.69 -6.33 -25.28
N LEU A 395 -8.72 -6.58 -26.60
CA LEU A 395 -9.90 -6.31 -27.45
C LEU A 395 -11.06 -7.30 -27.26
N GLU A 396 -10.84 -8.48 -26.66
CA GLU A 396 -11.92 -9.46 -26.43
C GLU A 396 -12.81 -9.14 -25.20
N ASN A 397 -12.56 -8.06 -24.44
CA ASN A 397 -13.40 -7.66 -23.30
C ASN A 397 -14.50 -6.64 -23.63
N ASP A 398 -14.59 -6.14 -24.87
CA ASP A 398 -15.66 -5.22 -25.29
C ASP A 398 -16.91 -5.92 -25.87
N ASN A 399 -16.96 -7.26 -25.85
CA ASN A 399 -18.11 -8.03 -26.33
C ASN A 399 -18.48 -9.20 -25.39
N VAL A 400 -18.93 -8.91 -24.16
CA VAL A 400 -19.92 -9.75 -23.42
C VAL A 400 -20.78 -8.88 -22.52
#